data_AF-A0A166BZS8-F1
#
_entry.id   AF-A0A166BZS8-F1
#
_cell.length_a   1.000
_cell.length_b   1.000
_cell.length_c   1.000
_cell.angle_alpha   90.00
_cell.angle_beta   90.00
_cell.angle_gamma   90.00
#
_symmetry.space_group_name_H-M   'P 1'
#
loop_
_entity.id
_entity.type
_entity.pdbx_description
1 polymer ?
#
loop_
_entity_poly.entity_id
_entity_poly.type
_entity_poly.pdbx_seq_one_letter_code
_entity_poly.pdbx_strand_id
1 'polypeptide(L)' 'MGITSTIISTFTPPNHPSALAHPEAVSKYIQKELSERRYTGPFSISRLENLIGPFRSSRL' A
#
# COMPACT_ATOMS: atom_id res chain seq x y z
N MET A 1 -4.21 -0.49 -24.76
CA MET A 1 -3.10 0.49 -24.83
C MET A 1 -2.51 0.62 -23.44
N GLY A 2 -1.31 0.08 -23.21
CA GLY A 2 -0.62 0.21 -21.92
C GLY A 2 0.17 1.53 -21.86
N ILE A 3 0.34 2.08 -20.67
CA ILE A 3 1.23 3.22 -20.45
C ILE A 3 2.68 2.76 -20.63
N THR A 4 3.46 3.47 -21.45
CA THR A 4 4.88 3.20 -21.71
C THR A 4 5.82 4.03 -20.83
N SER A 5 5.26 4.80 -19.88
CA SER A 5 6.05 5.61 -18.96
C SER A 5 6.62 4.75 -17.82
N THR A 6 7.95 4.68 -17.76
CA THR A 6 8.67 4.03 -16.66
C THR A 6 8.44 4.80 -15.36
N ILE A 7 8.00 4.11 -14.31
CA ILE A 7 7.92 4.68 -12.97
C ILE A 7 9.36 4.79 -12.45
N ILE A 8 9.86 6.02 -12.36
CA ILE A 8 11.22 6.33 -11.87
C ILE A 8 11.25 6.67 -10.37
N SER A 9 10.10 6.86 -9.74
CA SER A 9 9.98 7.23 -8.34
C SER A 9 8.65 6.76 -7.77
N THR A 10 8.72 6.26 -6.53
CA THR A 10 7.55 5.83 -5.77
C THR A 10 6.80 7.02 -5.21
N PHE A 11 5.47 6.98 -5.33
CA PHE A 11 4.60 7.96 -4.70
C PHE A 11 3.48 7.26 -3.93
N THR A 12 3.42 7.56 -2.64
CA THR A 12 2.40 7.06 -1.71
C THR A 12 1.70 8.29 -1.12
N PRO A 13 0.48 8.63 -1.57
CA PRO A 13 -0.24 9.76 -1.02
C PRO A 13 -0.60 9.52 0.46
N PRO A 14 -0.84 10.58 1.24
CA PRO A 14 -1.37 10.45 2.59
C PRO A 14 -2.69 9.65 2.59
N ASN A 15 -2.96 8.96 3.70
CA ASN A 15 -4.21 8.23 3.88
C ASN A 15 -5.41 9.17 3.78
N HIS A 16 -6.49 8.69 3.17
CA HIS A 16 -7.76 9.42 3.09
C HIS A 16 -8.29 9.75 4.50
N PRO A 17 -8.96 10.92 4.72
CA PRO A 17 -9.44 11.32 6.03
C PRO A 17 -10.32 10.29 6.74
N SER A 18 -11.10 9.49 6.01
CA SER A 18 -11.92 8.42 6.61
C SER A 18 -11.07 7.31 7.27
N ALA A 19 -9.89 7.01 6.72
CA ALA A 19 -8.97 6.04 7.31
C ALA A 19 -8.30 6.60 8.57
N LEU A 20 -8.12 7.92 8.65
CA LEU A 20 -7.64 8.61 9.85
C LEU A 20 -8.73 8.75 10.91
N ALA A 21 -10.00 8.89 10.50
CA ALA A 21 -11.16 8.98 11.38
C ALA A 21 -11.53 7.62 11.99
N HIS A 22 -11.27 6.52 11.29
CA HIS A 22 -11.60 5.15 11.72
C HIS A 22 -10.39 4.20 11.66
N PRO A 23 -9.32 4.47 12.42
CA PRO A 23 -8.11 3.63 12.42
C PRO A 23 -8.38 2.19 12.88
N GLU A 24 -9.40 1.98 13.72
CA GLU A 24 -9.84 0.67 14.19
C GLU A 24 -10.39 -0.20 13.07
N ALA A 25 -11.13 0.38 12.12
CA ALA A 25 -11.69 -0.35 10.98
C ALA A 25 -10.58 -0.86 10.07
N VAL A 26 -9.58 0.00 9.80
CA VAL A 26 -8.39 -0.35 9.02
C VAL A 26 -7.60 -1.46 9.72
N SER A 27 -7.34 -1.31 11.02
CA SER A 27 -6.60 -2.30 11.80
C SER A 27 -7.31 -3.65 11.84
N LYS A 28 -8.63 -3.67 12.03
CA LYS A 28 -9.45 -4.88 12.03
C LYS A 28 -9.41 -5.58 10.66
N TYR A 29 -9.45 -4.82 9.58
CA TYR A 29 -9.33 -5.36 8.23
C TYR A 29 -7.96 -6.00 8.00
N ILE A 30 -6.88 -5.30 8.35
CA ILE A 30 -5.51 -5.82 8.24
C ILE A 30 -5.35 -7.13 9.04
N GLN A 31 -5.82 -7.18 10.28
CA GLN A 31 -5.75 -8.39 11.10
C GLN A 31 -6.50 -9.56 10.48
N LYS A 32 -7.68 -9.32 9.91
CA LYS A 32 -8.45 -10.34 9.18
C LYS A 32 -7.65 -10.89 8.01
N GLU A 33 -7.12 -10.03 7.14
CA GLU A 33 -6.32 -10.44 5.98
C GLU A 33 -5.05 -11.21 6.36
N LEU A 34 -4.40 -10.83 7.47
CA LEU A 34 -3.25 -11.56 8.03
C LEU A 34 -3.66 -12.94 8.57
N SER A 35 -4.80 -13.03 9.27
CA SER A 35 -5.30 -14.30 9.81
C SER A 35 -5.64 -15.31 8.71
N GLU A 36 -6.10 -14.81 7.56
CA GLU A 36 -6.41 -15.59 6.37
C GLU A 36 -5.17 -15.81 5.48
N ARG A 37 -3.98 -15.40 5.94
CA ARG A 37 -2.69 -15.50 5.22
C ARG A 37 -2.71 -14.86 3.83
N ARG A 38 -3.62 -13.91 3.58
CA ARG A 38 -3.69 -13.15 2.33
C ARG A 38 -2.67 -12.04 2.31
N TYR A 39 -2.37 -11.45 3.46
CA TYR A 39 -1.32 -10.45 3.61
C TYR A 39 -0.06 -11.04 4.24
N THR A 40 1.07 -10.43 3.90
CA THR A 40 2.39 -10.70 4.48
C THR A 40 3.03 -9.36 4.83
N GLY A 41 3.91 -9.34 5.83
CA GLY A 41 4.53 -8.09 6.32
C GLY A 41 4.03 -7.69 7.71
N PRO A 42 4.56 -6.60 8.28
CA PRO A 42 4.79 -5.31 7.62
C PRO A 42 6.09 -5.20 6.80
N PHE A 43 6.03 -4.43 5.72
CA PHE A 43 7.21 -4.07 4.91
C PHE A 43 7.52 -2.58 5.08
N SER A 44 8.80 -2.25 5.17
CA SER A 44 9.24 -0.86 4.98
C SER A 44 9.12 -0.49 3.50
N ILE A 45 8.97 0.80 3.22
CA ILE A 45 8.92 1.33 1.83
C ILE A 45 10.14 0.85 1.04
N SER A 46 11.34 1.01 1.61
CA SER A 46 12.60 0.57 0.98
C SER A 46 12.64 -0.92 0.65
N ARG A 47 12.12 -1.76 1.54
CA ARG A 47 12.05 -3.21 1.30
C ARG A 47 11.06 -3.52 0.19
N LEU A 48 9.90 -2.87 0.18
CA LEU A 48 8.89 -3.06 -0.84
C LEU A 48 9.39 -2.63 -2.22
N GLU A 49 10.02 -1.45 -2.32
CA GLU A 49 10.64 -0.97 -3.57
C GLU A 49 11.72 -1.90 -4.10
N ASN A 50 12.56 -2.48 -3.23
CA ASN A 50 13.55 -3.47 -3.64
C ASN A 50 12.91 -4.78 -4.14
N LEU A 51 11.71 -5.11 -3.67
CA LEU A 51 10.99 -6.33 -4.02
C LEU A 51 10.23 -6.21 -5.34
N ILE A 52 9.56 -5.08 -5.58
CA ILE A 52 8.65 -4.91 -6.73
C ILE A 52 9.08 -3.80 -7.71
N GLY A 53 10.16 -3.08 -7.40
CA GLY A 53 10.57 -1.87 -8.10
C GLY A 53 9.77 -0.63 -7.66
N PRO A 54 10.01 0.52 -8.30
CA PRO A 54 9.26 1.75 -8.05
C PRO A 54 7.76 1.53 -8.33
N PHE A 55 6.90 1.95 -7.40
CA PHE A 55 5.45 1.76 -7.51
C PHE A 55 4.68 3.05 -7.28
N ARG A 56 3.44 3.12 -7.74
CA ARG A 56 2.55 4.23 -7.42
C ARG A 56 1.27 3.69 -6.83
N SER A 57 0.95 4.16 -5.64
CA SER A 57 -0.39 3.92 -5.09
C SER A 57 -1.40 4.73 -5.88
N SER A 58 -2.58 4.16 -6.10
CA SER A 58 -3.65 4.87 -6.79
C SER A 58 -3.96 6.17 -6.04
N ARG A 59 -4.08 7.27 -6.79
CA ARG A 59 -4.63 8.51 -6.24
C ARG A 59 -6.13 8.28 -6.10
N LEU A 60 -6.58 8.02 -4.88
CA LEU A 60 -7.99 8.17 -4.50
C LEU A 60 -8.24 9.64 -4.16
#